data_AF-F0G9V4-F1
#
_entry.id   AF-F0G9V4-F1
#
_cell.length_a   1.000
_cell.length_b   1.000
_cell.length_c   1.000
_cell.angle_alpha   90.00
_cell.angle_beta   90.00
_cell.angle_gamma   90.00
#
_symmetry.space_group_name_H-M   'P 1'
#
loop_
_entity.id
_entity.type
_entity.pdbx_description
1 polymer ?
#
loop_
_entity_poly.entity_id
_entity_poly.type
_entity_poly.pdbx_seq_one_letter_code
_entity_poly.pdbx_strand_id
1 'polypeptide(L)' 'MELRALRYFVEVVRQQSFTAAADRLFVTQPTISKMVKALE' A
#
# COMPACT_ATOMS: atom_id res chain seq x y z
N MET A 1 4.81 1.00 -14.01
CA MET A 1 3.92 1.61 -13.00
C MET A 1 2.55 0.96 -13.10
N GLU A 2 2.18 0.10 -12.14
CA GLU A 2 0.85 -0.55 -12.12
C GLU A 2 -0.16 0.27 -11.30
N LEU A 3 -1.41 0.36 -11.78
CA LEU A 3 -2.51 1.02 -11.07
C LEU A 3 -2.74 0.49 -9.65
N ARG A 4 -2.41 -0.79 -9.42
CA ARG A 4 -2.51 -1.42 -8.08
C ARG A 4 -1.52 -0.82 -7.09
N ALA A 5 -0.30 -0.51 -7.52
CA ALA A 5 0.70 0.12 -6.67
C ALA A 5 0.28 1.53 -6.26
N LEU A 6 -0.25 2.32 -7.20
CA LEU A 6 -0.81 3.64 -6.92
C LEU A 6 -1.98 3.58 -5.92
N ARG A 7 -2.90 2.61 -6.06
CA ARG A 7 -3.99 2.41 -5.10
C ARG A 7 -3.48 2.12 -3.70
N TYR A 8 -2.44 1.29 -3.57
CA TYR A 8 -1.86 0.94 -2.27
C TYR A 8 -1.15 2.15 -1.65
N PHE A 9 -0.41 2.92 -2.45
CA PHE A 9 0.21 4.15 -2.01
C PHE A 9 -0.81 5.19 -1.49
N VAL A 10 -1.88 5.43 -2.24
CA VAL A 10 -2.95 6.34 -1.80
C VAL A 10 -3.55 5.90 -0.47
N GLU A 11 -3.74 4.59 -0.25
CA GLU A 11 -4.28 4.11 1.01
C GLU A 11 -3.29 4.25 2.17
N VAL A 12 -1.99 4.03 1.96
CA VAL A 12 -0.96 4.29 2.98
C VAL A 12 -0.95 5.75 3.39
N VAL A 13 -1.06 6.68 2.43
CA VAL A 13 -1.14 8.12 2.71
C VAL A 13 -2.40 8.46 3.51
N ARG A 14 -3.55 7.87 3.16
CA ARG A 14 -4.83 8.08 3.87
C ARG A 14 -4.80 7.57 5.31
N GLN A 15 -4.20 6.40 5.54
CA GLN A 15 -4.13 5.79 6.87
C GLN A 15 -2.94 6.28 7.70
N GLN A 16 -1.97 6.97 7.07
CA GLN A 16 -0.68 7.33 7.65
C GLN A 16 0.07 6.13 8.28
N SER A 17 -0.22 4.92 7.81
CA SER A 17 0.28 3.67 8.37
C SER A 17 0.18 2.55 7.35
N PHE A 18 1.29 1.82 7.17
CA PHE A 18 1.35 0.65 6.30
C PHE A 18 0.49 -0.50 6.83
N THR A 19 0.49 -0.72 8.15
CA THR A 19 -0.28 -1.79 8.79
C THR A 19 -1.78 -1.53 8.65
N ALA A 20 -2.25 -0.31 8.97
CA ALA A 20 -3.66 0.03 8.86
C ALA A 20 -4.16 0.00 7.40
N ALA A 21 -3.31 0.40 6.44
CA ALA A 21 -3.63 0.26 5.01
C ALA A 21 -3.73 -1.21 4.58
N ALA A 22 -2.90 -2.09 5.13
CA ALA A 22 -2.93 -3.53 4.85
C ALA A 22 -4.22 -4.17 5.36
N ASP A 23 -4.60 -3.86 6.60
CA ASP A 23 -5.84 -4.32 7.21
C ASP A 23 -7.06 -3.84 6.40
N ARG A 24 -7.08 -2.58 5.98
CA ARG A 24 -8.17 -1.99 5.20
C ARG A 24 -8.29 -2.53 3.78
N LEU A 25 -7.17 -2.95 3.18
CA LEU A 25 -7.13 -3.53 1.83
C LEU A 25 -7.19 -5.06 1.84
N PHE A 26 -7.30 -5.69 3.01
CA PHE A 26 -7.32 -7.14 3.19
C PHE A 26 -6.10 -7.84 2.57
N VAL A 27 -4.93 -7.24 2.75
CA VAL A 27 -3.63 -7.77 2.32
C VAL A 27 -2.66 -7.75 3.47
N THR A 28 -1.50 -8.38 3.32
CA THR A 28 -0.44 -8.31 4.33
C THR A 28 0.38 -7.02 4.17
N GLN A 29 0.94 -6.53 5.28
CA GLN A 29 1.81 -5.36 5.27
C GLN A 29 3.03 -5.52 4.32
N PRO A 30 3.71 -6.68 4.24
CA PRO A 30 4.81 -6.87 3.28
C PRO A 30 4.38 -6.71 1.81
N THR A 31 3.15 -7.11 1.46
CA THR A 31 2.60 -6.90 0.12
C THR A 31 2.51 -5.42 -0.21
N ILE A 32 2.02 -4.58 0.71
CA ILE A 32 1.95 -3.13 0.50
C ILE A 32 3.35 -2.53 0.38
N SER A 33 4.27 -2.86 1.29
CA SER A 33 5.63 -2.31 1.25
C SER A 33 6.35 -2.63 -0.07
N LYS A 34 6.19 -3.85 -0.61
CA LYS A 34 6.75 -4.22 -1.92
C LYS A 34 6.16 -3.37 -3.06
N MET A 35 4.85 -3.16 -3.05
CA MET A 35 4.16 -2.42 -4.12
C MET A 35 4.46 -0.92 -4.08
N VAL A 36 4.57 -0.33 -2.88
CA VAL A 36 4.95 1.08 -2.73
C VAL A 36 6.40 1.29 -3.14
N LYS A 37 7.33 0.40 -2.78
CA LYS A 37 8.73 0.44 -3.25
C LYS A 37 8.86 0.34 -4.78
N ALA A 38 7.91 -0.30 -5.46
CA ALA A 38 7.90 -0.38 -6.91
C ALA A 38 7.43 0.93 -7.60
N LEU A 39 7.05 1.95 -6.82
CA LEU A 39 6.76 3.30 -7.30
C LEU A 39 7.98 4.25 -7.21
N GLU A 40 8.99 3.92 -6.41
CA GLU A 40 10.31 4.55 -6.47
C GLU A 40 11.06 4.07 -7.73
#